data_AF-A0A420WWQ0-F1
#
_entry.id   AF-A0A420WWQ0-F1
#
_cell.length_a   1.000
_cell.length_b   1.000
_cell.length_c   1.000
_cell.angle_alpha   90.00
_cell.angle_beta   90.00
_cell.angle_gamma   90.00
#
_symmetry.space_group_name_H-M   'P 1'
#
loop_
_entity.id
_entity.type
_entity.pdbx_description
1 polymer ?
#
loop_
_entity_poly.entity_id
_entity_poly.type
_entity_poly.pdbx_seq_one_letter_code
_entity_poly.pdbx_strand_id
1 'polypeptide(L)'
;MTATNARTTPDNATQESQTMTTETADTTPSMPQPSRRLLKIRFDYQPTTPAIEALTPEKAHRALDRARSDYLDKRERLKQASGELARLQKTVSAAEAQERQAGKSWRRAFLEGAGQQGREVRDQQKQAGQWRIEAEQKREMIELLTPQVEWLKLHTQLAREEFQRRLRAAQEVTTHHTLLAEAEKLFDGLESGAFRASLSGLFSRISDDLCNDVSYMLQYGLDVSSQPGEGIFTHLNDREGFAVRHEIRKRQYAALGELVWHLLPKTATEQPTALQGIAPLDCEANGKEWGSSLARRRRMKELEETMEYVPGKTQQ
;
A
#
# COMPACT_ATOMS: atom_id res chain seq x y z
N MET A 1 -38.94 2.28 33.10
CA MET A 1 -38.69 3.50 33.89
C MET A 1 -38.03 3.09 35.20
N THR A 2 -36.84 3.62 35.40
CA THR A 2 -36.07 3.77 36.65
C THR A 2 -36.82 3.58 37.98
N ALA A 3 -36.24 2.80 38.90
CA ALA A 3 -35.61 3.34 40.11
C ALA A 3 -35.17 2.21 41.06
N THR A 4 -33.85 2.07 41.20
CA THR A 4 -33.18 1.47 42.34
C THR A 4 -33.14 2.52 43.45
N ASN A 5 -33.37 2.15 44.72
CA ASN A 5 -32.88 2.93 45.85
C ASN A 5 -32.51 2.04 47.04
N ALA A 6 -31.39 2.43 47.63
CA ALA A 6 -30.56 1.76 48.62
C ALA A 6 -31.12 1.73 50.06
N ARG A 7 -30.62 0.79 50.89
CA ARG A 7 -30.05 1.02 52.23
C ARG A 7 -29.54 -0.31 52.84
N THR A 8 -28.24 -0.50 53.06
CA THR A 8 -27.40 -0.11 54.22
C THR A 8 -27.35 -1.16 55.34
N THR A 9 -26.09 -1.56 55.61
CA THR A 9 -25.37 -2.27 56.69
C THR A 9 -26.05 -2.50 58.06
N PRO A 10 -25.54 -3.46 58.87
CA PRO A 10 -24.48 -3.10 59.82
C PRO A 10 -23.37 -4.16 60.06
N ASP A 11 -22.21 -3.59 60.41
CA ASP A 11 -21.15 -4.01 61.32
C ASP A 11 -21.09 -5.44 61.87
N ASN A 12 -19.87 -6.02 61.84
CA ASN A 12 -19.21 -6.28 63.11
C ASN A 12 -17.68 -6.27 63.00
N ALA A 13 -17.07 -5.56 63.94
CA ALA A 13 -15.64 -5.33 64.06
C ALA A 13 -14.96 -6.46 64.85
N THR A 14 -13.72 -6.80 64.49
CA THR A 14 -12.73 -7.24 65.48
C THR A 14 -11.34 -6.81 64.99
N GLN A 15 -10.80 -5.84 65.71
CA GLN A 15 -9.42 -5.37 65.70
C GLN A 15 -8.55 -6.39 66.43
N GLU A 16 -7.36 -6.71 65.91
CA GLU A 16 -6.23 -7.04 66.79
C GLU A 16 -4.89 -6.78 66.07
N SER A 17 -4.14 -5.85 66.67
CA SER A 17 -2.69 -5.85 66.88
C SER A 17 -1.75 -5.65 65.69
N GLN A 18 -1.36 -4.38 65.56
CA GLN A 18 -0.11 -3.91 64.97
C GLN A 18 1.10 -4.52 65.68
N THR A 19 2.03 -5.12 64.92
CA THR A 19 3.44 -5.18 65.31
C THR A 19 4.22 -4.47 64.23
N MET A 20 4.85 -3.35 64.60
CA MET A 20 5.78 -2.62 63.75
C MET A 20 7.06 -3.44 63.61
N THR A 21 7.35 -3.87 62.38
CA THR A 21 8.71 -4.14 61.94
C THR A 21 8.95 -3.31 60.70
N THR A 22 9.55 -2.15 60.92
CA THR A 22 10.18 -1.33 59.88
C THR A 22 11.39 -2.09 59.34
N GLU A 23 11.17 -2.97 58.37
CA GLU A 23 12.23 -3.36 57.45
C GLU A 23 12.24 -2.33 56.32
N THR A 24 13.23 -1.44 56.38
CA THR A 24 13.73 -0.69 55.22
C THR A 24 14.14 -1.69 54.15
N ALA A 25 13.19 -2.07 53.30
CA ALA A 25 13.48 -2.67 52.02
C ALA A 25 14.15 -1.58 51.18
N ASP A 26 15.48 -1.63 51.14
CA ASP A 26 16.29 -1.05 50.08
C ASP A 26 15.66 -1.46 48.74
N THR A 27 14.85 -0.55 48.19
CA THR A 27 14.26 -0.75 46.88
C THR A 27 15.37 -0.43 45.90
N THR A 28 16.24 -1.40 45.69
CA THR A 28 17.21 -1.34 44.60
C THR A 28 16.39 -1.10 43.33
N PRO A 29 16.69 -0.06 42.54
CA PRO A 29 15.95 0.18 41.31
C PRO A 29 16.08 -1.06 40.42
N SER A 30 14.99 -1.79 40.27
CA SER A 30 14.92 -2.98 39.44
C SER A 30 15.25 -2.57 38.01
N MET A 31 16.44 -2.92 37.54
CA MET A 31 16.87 -2.64 36.17
C MET A 31 15.84 -3.25 35.20
N PRO A 32 15.36 -2.50 34.19
CA PRO A 32 14.43 -3.02 33.22
C PRO A 32 15.08 -4.20 32.48
N GLN A 33 14.51 -5.40 32.65
CA GLN A 33 15.03 -6.59 31.96
C GLN A 33 14.53 -6.62 30.50
N PRO A 34 15.43 -6.78 29.51
CA PRO A 34 15.03 -6.93 28.12
C PRO A 34 14.24 -8.24 27.93
N SER A 35 13.13 -8.16 27.19
CA SER A 35 12.28 -9.32 26.91
C SER A 35 13.03 -10.38 26.09
N ARG A 36 13.19 -11.60 26.65
CA ARG A 36 13.92 -12.73 26.04
C ARG A 36 13.52 -13.12 24.61
N ARG A 37 12.29 -12.79 24.16
CA ARG A 37 11.82 -13.08 22.78
C ARG A 37 12.47 -12.19 21.71
N LEU A 38 13.01 -11.04 22.07
CA LEU A 38 13.52 -10.03 21.14
C LEU A 38 15.02 -10.15 20.85
N LEU A 39 15.79 -10.80 21.74
CA LEU A 39 17.21 -11.14 21.55
C LEU A 39 17.50 -12.03 20.31
N LYS A 40 16.47 -12.53 19.63
CA LYS A 40 16.58 -13.34 18.40
C LYS A 40 16.30 -12.55 17.11
N ILE A 41 15.76 -11.34 17.20
CA ILE A 41 15.43 -10.53 16.02
C ILE A 41 16.56 -9.52 15.83
N ARG A 42 17.34 -9.67 14.76
CA ARG A 42 18.28 -8.63 14.34
C ARG A 42 17.49 -7.52 13.65
N PHE A 43 17.51 -6.32 14.23
CA PHE A 43 17.00 -5.13 13.57
C PHE A 43 17.98 -4.67 12.50
N ASP A 44 17.49 -4.45 11.29
CA ASP A 44 18.27 -3.87 10.19
C ASP A 44 17.95 -2.37 10.08
N TYR A 45 18.99 -1.55 10.00
CA TYR A 45 18.83 -0.15 9.65
C TYR A 45 18.27 0.00 8.23
N GLN A 46 17.23 0.83 8.10
CA GLN A 46 16.69 1.25 6.82
C GLN A 46 17.17 2.68 6.53
N PRO A 47 17.96 2.89 5.45
CA PRO A 47 18.42 4.22 5.07
C PRO A 47 17.27 5.10 4.61
N THR A 48 17.48 6.41 4.68
CA THR A 48 16.58 7.39 4.07
C THR A 48 16.41 7.10 2.59
N THR A 49 15.16 7.16 2.12
CA THR A 49 14.86 6.97 0.71
C THR A 49 15.11 8.27 -0.05
N PRO A 50 15.39 8.21 -1.38
CA PRO A 50 15.53 9.41 -2.19
C PRO A 50 14.32 10.36 -2.13
N ALA A 51 13.13 9.82 -1.78
CA ALA A 51 11.94 10.63 -1.58
C ALA A 51 12.06 11.56 -0.37
N ILE A 52 12.61 11.08 0.75
CA ILE A 52 12.83 11.85 1.98
C ILE A 52 13.83 12.98 1.72
N GLU A 53 14.89 12.69 0.96
CA GLU A 53 15.94 13.68 0.63
C GLU A 53 15.46 14.75 -0.36
N ALA A 54 14.57 14.39 -1.28
CA ALA A 54 14.15 15.27 -2.37
C ALA A 54 12.86 16.06 -2.11
N LEU A 55 11.99 15.62 -1.19
CA LEU A 55 10.65 16.17 -1.01
C LEU A 55 10.41 16.68 0.41
N THR A 56 9.75 17.84 0.50
CA THR A 56 9.11 18.28 1.74
C THR A 56 7.73 17.62 1.89
N PRO A 57 7.18 17.51 3.11
CA PRO A 57 5.84 16.96 3.33
C PRO A 57 4.76 17.64 2.47
N GLU A 58 4.80 18.98 2.32
CA GLU A 58 3.82 19.73 1.53
C GLU A 58 3.94 19.40 0.04
N LYS A 59 5.16 19.24 -0.47
CA LYS A 59 5.39 18.84 -1.88
C LYS A 59 4.91 17.42 -2.11
N ALA A 60 5.15 16.52 -1.16
CA ALA A 60 4.70 15.14 -1.25
C ALA A 60 3.17 15.03 -1.23
N HIS A 61 2.49 15.77 -0.35
CA HIS A 61 1.03 15.85 -0.33
C HIS A 61 0.45 16.44 -1.62
N ARG A 62 0.98 17.56 -2.11
CA ARG A 62 0.53 18.15 -3.38
C ARG A 62 0.70 17.19 -4.56
N ALA A 63 1.80 16.44 -4.60
CA ALA A 63 2.02 15.43 -5.64
C ALA A 63 1.04 14.25 -5.52
N LEU A 64 0.74 13.82 -4.28
CA LEU A 64 -0.26 12.81 -4.00
C LEU A 64 -1.66 13.26 -4.43
N ASP A 65 -2.07 14.49 -4.10
CA ASP A 65 -3.39 15.02 -4.44
C ASP A 65 -3.59 15.13 -5.96
N ARG A 66 -2.56 15.58 -6.68
CA ARG A 66 -2.58 15.61 -8.16
C ARG A 66 -2.74 14.20 -8.74
N ALA A 67 -1.95 13.24 -8.26
CA ALA A 67 -2.03 11.85 -8.72
C ALA A 67 -3.37 11.20 -8.34
N ARG A 68 -3.93 11.56 -7.18
CA ARG A 68 -5.25 11.09 -6.72
C ARG A 68 -6.35 11.62 -7.62
N SER A 69 -6.37 12.92 -7.92
CA SER A 69 -7.34 13.52 -8.85
C SER A 69 -7.27 12.86 -10.21
N ASP A 70 -6.07 12.75 -10.78
CA ASP A 70 -5.86 12.15 -12.09
C ASP A 70 -6.30 10.68 -12.17
N TYR A 71 -6.02 9.90 -11.13
CA TYR A 71 -6.50 8.53 -11.01
C TYR A 71 -8.03 8.46 -10.92
N LEU A 72 -8.65 9.30 -10.08
CA LEU A 72 -10.11 9.31 -9.91
C LEU A 72 -10.83 9.72 -11.20
N ASP A 73 -10.32 10.72 -11.92
CA ASP A 73 -10.89 11.18 -13.18
C ASP A 73 -10.86 10.07 -14.25
N LYS A 74 -9.72 9.38 -14.39
CA LYS A 74 -9.58 8.25 -15.32
C LYS A 74 -10.44 7.06 -14.90
N ARG A 75 -10.49 6.77 -13.59
CA ARG A 75 -11.30 5.70 -12.99
C ARG A 75 -12.80 5.91 -13.25
N GLU A 76 -13.30 7.12 -13.11
CA GLU A 76 -14.71 7.42 -13.37
C GLU A 76 -15.05 7.27 -14.86
N ARG A 77 -14.19 7.76 -15.76
CA ARG A 77 -14.36 7.55 -17.21
C ARG A 77 -14.36 6.06 -17.59
N LEU A 78 -13.44 5.28 -17.01
CA LEU A 78 -13.38 3.83 -17.23
C LEU A 78 -14.66 3.15 -16.73
N LYS A 79 -15.15 3.53 -15.55
CA LYS A 79 -16.38 2.99 -14.97
C LYS A 79 -17.58 3.22 -15.88
N GLN A 80 -17.74 4.44 -16.38
CA GLN A 80 -18.82 4.81 -17.30
C GLN A 80 -18.74 4.02 -18.61
N ALA A 81 -17.59 4.02 -19.27
CA ALA A 81 -17.40 3.33 -20.55
C ALA A 81 -17.56 1.79 -20.40
N SER A 82 -17.03 1.20 -19.33
CA SER A 82 -17.18 -0.24 -19.05
C SER A 82 -18.64 -0.60 -18.75
N GLY A 83 -19.36 0.26 -18.05
CA GLY A 83 -20.78 0.07 -17.74
C GLY A 83 -21.65 0.09 -18.99
N GLU A 84 -21.41 1.03 -19.90
CA GLU A 84 -22.11 1.10 -21.18
C GLU A 84 -21.75 -0.09 -22.09
N LEU A 85 -20.49 -0.53 -22.12
CA LEU A 85 -20.08 -1.73 -22.86
C LEU A 85 -20.81 -2.98 -22.34
N ALA A 86 -20.85 -3.19 -21.03
CA ALA A 86 -21.55 -4.32 -20.42
C ALA A 86 -23.07 -4.27 -20.68
N ARG A 87 -23.65 -3.07 -20.66
CA ARG A 87 -25.05 -2.85 -21.03
C ARG A 87 -25.32 -3.22 -22.49
N LEU A 88 -24.50 -2.76 -23.43
CA LEU A 88 -24.65 -3.09 -24.86
C LEU A 88 -24.53 -4.59 -25.10
N GLN A 89 -23.55 -5.25 -24.48
CA GLN A 89 -23.38 -6.71 -24.56
C GLN A 89 -24.61 -7.46 -24.03
N LYS A 90 -25.19 -7.00 -22.92
CA LYS A 90 -26.44 -7.55 -22.39
C LYS A 90 -27.63 -7.32 -23.34
N THR A 91 -27.72 -6.16 -23.99
CA THR A 91 -28.76 -5.87 -24.97
C THR A 91 -28.62 -6.77 -26.21
N VAL A 92 -27.41 -6.94 -26.75
CA VAL A 92 -27.17 -7.84 -27.89
C VAL A 92 -27.55 -9.28 -27.55
N SER A 93 -27.08 -9.81 -26.42
CA SER A 93 -27.45 -11.17 -26.02
C SER A 93 -28.95 -11.36 -25.82
N ALA A 94 -29.65 -10.35 -25.28
CA ALA A 94 -31.10 -10.37 -25.16
C ALA A 94 -31.80 -10.33 -26.53
N ALA A 95 -31.37 -9.44 -27.43
CA ALA A 95 -31.92 -9.33 -28.79
C ALA A 95 -31.72 -10.63 -29.59
N GLU A 96 -30.55 -11.26 -29.52
CA GLU A 96 -30.29 -12.56 -30.14
C GLU A 96 -31.16 -13.67 -29.54
N ALA A 97 -31.39 -13.67 -28.23
CA ALA A 97 -32.29 -14.63 -27.61
C ALA A 97 -33.74 -14.46 -28.09
N GLN A 98 -34.21 -13.21 -28.21
CA GLN A 98 -35.53 -12.88 -28.74
C GLN A 98 -35.65 -13.24 -30.23
N GLU A 99 -34.63 -12.95 -31.04
CA GLU A 99 -34.56 -13.34 -32.45
C GLU A 99 -34.68 -14.85 -32.61
N ARG A 100 -33.90 -15.64 -31.84
CA ARG A 100 -33.96 -17.11 -31.88
C ARG A 100 -35.33 -17.64 -31.46
N GLN A 101 -35.94 -17.03 -30.45
CA GLN A 101 -37.26 -17.44 -29.96
C GLN A 101 -38.37 -17.12 -30.98
N ALA A 102 -38.39 -15.91 -31.53
CA ALA A 102 -39.29 -15.52 -32.62
C ALA A 102 -39.08 -16.43 -33.85
N GLY A 103 -37.81 -16.73 -34.17
CA GLY A 103 -37.39 -17.64 -35.23
C GLY A 103 -37.96 -19.06 -35.09
N LYS A 104 -37.91 -19.63 -33.89
CA LYS A 104 -38.52 -20.94 -33.59
C LYS A 104 -40.04 -20.89 -33.65
N SER A 105 -40.62 -19.81 -33.14
CA SER A 105 -42.07 -19.63 -33.05
C SER A 105 -42.71 -19.56 -34.43
N TRP A 106 -42.15 -18.76 -35.36
CA TRP A 106 -42.79 -18.60 -36.67
C TRP A 106 -42.65 -19.86 -37.53
N ARG A 107 -41.54 -20.59 -37.39
CA ARG A 107 -41.35 -21.88 -38.06
C ARG A 107 -42.36 -22.91 -37.58
N ARG A 108 -42.64 -22.94 -36.28
CA ARG A 108 -43.67 -23.80 -35.72
C ARG A 108 -45.06 -23.41 -36.25
N ALA A 109 -45.43 -22.14 -36.16
CA ALA A 109 -46.71 -21.64 -36.65
C ALA A 109 -46.89 -21.88 -38.17
N PHE A 110 -45.81 -21.79 -38.96
CA PHE A 110 -45.82 -22.09 -40.39
C PHE A 110 -46.07 -23.58 -40.68
N LEU A 111 -45.44 -24.48 -39.91
CA LEU A 111 -45.66 -25.92 -40.03
C LEU A 111 -47.07 -26.32 -39.57
N GLU A 112 -47.54 -25.76 -38.46
CA GLU A 112 -48.90 -25.97 -37.94
C GLU A 112 -49.98 -25.43 -38.90
N GLY A 113 -49.71 -24.31 -39.56
CA GLY A 113 -50.54 -23.74 -40.62
C GLY A 113 -50.40 -24.44 -41.99
N ALA A 114 -49.78 -25.63 -42.05
CA ALA A 114 -49.56 -26.42 -43.26
C ALA A 114 -48.90 -25.63 -44.42
N GLY A 115 -47.96 -24.73 -44.08
CA GLY A 115 -47.24 -23.90 -45.04
C GLY A 115 -47.94 -22.60 -45.43
N GLN A 116 -49.07 -22.26 -44.82
CA GLN A 116 -49.70 -20.95 -45.03
C GLN A 116 -48.99 -19.86 -44.23
N GLN A 117 -48.66 -18.75 -44.91
CA GLN A 117 -48.13 -17.55 -44.25
C GLN A 117 -49.27 -16.74 -43.62
N GLY A 118 -49.78 -17.24 -42.50
CA GLY A 118 -50.75 -16.53 -41.66
C GLY A 118 -50.20 -15.19 -41.14
N ARG A 119 -51.10 -14.39 -40.55
CA ARG A 119 -50.73 -13.10 -39.93
C ARG A 119 -49.64 -13.26 -38.86
N GLU A 120 -49.78 -14.28 -38.02
CA GLU A 120 -48.83 -14.58 -36.94
C GLU A 120 -47.41 -14.89 -37.46
N VAL A 121 -47.31 -15.72 -38.51
CA VAL A 121 -46.02 -16.05 -39.15
C VAL A 121 -45.33 -14.78 -39.68
N ARG A 122 -46.09 -13.90 -40.34
CA ARG A 122 -45.56 -12.63 -40.88
C ARG A 122 -45.13 -11.67 -39.78
N ASP A 123 -45.92 -11.56 -38.71
CA ASP A 123 -45.62 -10.66 -37.60
C ASP A 123 -44.38 -11.14 -36.83
N GLN A 124 -44.25 -12.45 -36.57
CA GLN A 124 -43.06 -13.02 -35.91
C GLN A 124 -41.80 -12.98 -36.80
N GLN A 125 -41.93 -13.13 -38.12
CA GLN A 125 -40.81 -12.92 -39.05
C GLN A 125 -40.33 -11.46 -39.05
N LYS A 126 -41.26 -10.49 -39.03
CA LYS A 126 -40.92 -9.07 -38.91
C LYS A 126 -40.21 -8.76 -37.60
N GLN A 127 -40.71 -9.29 -36.49
CA GLN A 127 -40.08 -9.13 -35.18
C GLN A 127 -38.66 -9.73 -35.14
N ALA A 128 -38.48 -10.94 -35.67
CA ALA A 128 -37.15 -11.53 -35.79
C ALA A 128 -36.20 -10.65 -36.63
N GLY A 129 -36.69 -10.09 -37.74
CA GLY A 129 -35.93 -9.14 -38.55
C GLY A 129 -35.54 -7.87 -37.79
N GLN A 130 -36.46 -7.29 -37.00
CA GLN A 130 -36.19 -6.11 -36.17
C GLN A 130 -35.12 -6.40 -35.11
N TRP A 131 -35.24 -7.51 -34.38
CA TRP A 131 -34.25 -7.89 -33.37
C TRP A 131 -32.86 -8.14 -33.96
N ARG A 132 -32.81 -8.69 -35.17
CA ARG A 132 -31.54 -8.91 -35.89
C ARG A 132 -30.85 -7.59 -36.23
N ILE A 133 -31.59 -6.65 -36.81
CA ILE A 133 -31.06 -5.32 -37.17
C ILE A 133 -30.60 -4.58 -35.91
N GLU A 134 -31.38 -4.63 -34.82
CA GLU A 134 -30.98 -4.02 -33.55
C GLU A 134 -29.70 -4.67 -33.00
N ALA A 135 -29.59 -5.99 -33.02
CA ALA A 135 -28.38 -6.70 -32.57
C ALA A 135 -27.16 -6.32 -33.41
N GLU A 136 -27.29 -6.19 -34.74
CA GLU A 136 -26.22 -5.77 -35.64
C GLU A 136 -25.75 -4.35 -35.33
N GLN A 137 -26.66 -3.37 -35.22
CA GLN A 137 -26.33 -1.99 -34.83
C GLN A 137 -25.62 -1.93 -33.47
N LYS A 138 -26.07 -2.71 -32.49
CA LYS A 138 -25.45 -2.74 -31.16
C LYS A 138 -24.10 -3.43 -31.17
N ARG A 139 -23.85 -4.41 -32.05
CA ARG A 139 -22.51 -5.01 -32.25
C ARG A 139 -21.53 -3.99 -32.82
N GLU A 140 -21.93 -3.20 -33.81
CA GLU A 140 -21.08 -2.11 -34.33
C GLU A 140 -20.71 -1.12 -33.21
N MET A 141 -21.68 -0.72 -32.37
CA MET A 141 -21.39 0.12 -31.21
C MET A 141 -20.40 -0.53 -30.22
N ILE A 142 -20.50 -1.85 -30.01
CA ILE A 142 -19.56 -2.60 -29.15
C ILE A 142 -18.16 -2.63 -29.79
N GLU A 143 -18.05 -2.82 -31.09
CA GLU A 143 -16.77 -2.84 -31.82
C GLU A 143 -16.05 -1.49 -31.70
N LEU A 144 -16.78 -0.38 -31.77
CA LEU A 144 -16.23 0.96 -31.56
C LEU A 144 -15.82 1.21 -30.10
N LEU A 145 -16.62 0.75 -29.13
CA LEU A 145 -16.41 1.04 -27.71
C LEU A 145 -15.35 0.14 -27.05
N THR A 146 -15.17 -1.08 -27.54
CA THR A 146 -14.21 -2.06 -27.00
C THR A 146 -12.76 -1.55 -26.94
N PRO A 147 -12.15 -1.05 -28.04
CA PRO A 147 -10.79 -0.52 -27.98
C PRO A 147 -10.69 0.72 -27.08
N GLN A 148 -11.74 1.54 -26.99
CA GLN A 148 -11.78 2.69 -26.10
C GLN A 148 -11.77 2.27 -24.62
N VAL A 149 -12.53 1.25 -24.24
CA VAL A 149 -12.51 0.71 -22.87
C VAL A 149 -11.13 0.13 -22.56
N GLU A 150 -10.52 -0.60 -23.48
CA GLU A 150 -9.17 -1.14 -23.31
C GLU A 150 -8.12 -0.04 -23.11
N TRP A 151 -8.19 1.02 -23.92
CA TRP A 151 -7.32 2.19 -23.79
C TRP A 151 -7.50 2.87 -22.43
N LEU A 152 -8.75 3.06 -21.98
CA LEU A 152 -9.06 3.62 -20.66
C LEU A 152 -8.54 2.74 -19.52
N LYS A 153 -8.58 1.40 -19.65
CA LYS A 153 -8.02 0.48 -18.66
C LYS A 153 -6.51 0.68 -18.51
N LEU A 154 -5.78 0.79 -19.62
CA LEU A 154 -4.33 1.02 -19.62
C LEU A 154 -3.97 2.35 -18.95
N HIS A 155 -4.66 3.44 -19.30
CA HIS A 155 -4.43 4.76 -18.70
C HIS A 155 -4.76 4.79 -17.21
N THR A 156 -5.86 4.15 -16.81
CA THR A 156 -6.26 4.06 -15.40
C THR A 156 -5.24 3.27 -14.59
N GLN A 157 -4.69 2.18 -15.15
CA GLN A 157 -3.64 1.42 -14.49
C GLN A 157 -2.36 2.25 -14.29
N LEU A 158 -1.91 2.98 -15.32
CA LEU A 158 -0.73 3.84 -15.22
C LEU A 158 -0.90 4.93 -14.16
N ALA A 159 -2.07 5.58 -14.13
CA ALA A 159 -2.40 6.58 -13.13
C ALA A 159 -2.45 5.98 -11.72
N ARG A 160 -2.94 4.75 -11.58
CA ARG A 160 -2.95 4.03 -10.31
C ARG A 160 -1.53 3.69 -9.81
N GLU A 161 -0.66 3.22 -10.70
CA GLU A 161 0.74 2.96 -10.37
C GLU A 161 1.48 4.24 -9.95
N GLU A 162 1.18 5.37 -10.59
CA GLU A 162 1.68 6.68 -10.16
C GLU A 162 1.10 7.08 -8.79
N PHE A 163 -0.21 6.98 -8.59
CA PHE A 163 -0.86 7.27 -7.31
C PHE A 163 -0.26 6.44 -6.16
N GLN A 164 -0.06 5.13 -6.36
CA GLN A 164 0.54 4.26 -5.35
C GLN A 164 1.99 4.64 -5.03
N ARG A 165 2.79 5.02 -6.06
CA ARG A 165 4.15 5.51 -5.85
C ARG A 165 4.17 6.81 -5.06
N ARG A 166 3.28 7.76 -5.39
CA ARG A 166 3.14 9.03 -4.66
C ARG A 166 2.62 8.84 -3.24
N LEU A 167 1.72 7.88 -3.04
CA LEU A 167 1.20 7.54 -1.71
C LEU A 167 2.30 7.03 -0.80
N ARG A 168 3.13 6.08 -1.28
CA ARG A 168 4.29 5.58 -0.52
C ARG A 168 5.28 6.70 -0.21
N ALA A 169 5.62 7.52 -1.21
CA ALA A 169 6.52 8.66 -1.00
C ALA A 169 5.95 9.66 0.03
N ALA A 170 4.65 9.96 -0.01
CA ALA A 170 4.02 10.84 0.97
C ALA A 170 3.99 10.23 2.37
N GLN A 171 3.71 8.93 2.49
CA GLN A 171 3.78 8.21 3.76
C GLN A 171 5.19 8.24 4.34
N GLU A 172 6.21 7.92 3.54
CA GLU A 172 7.62 7.92 3.95
C GLU A 172 8.07 9.32 4.40
N VAL A 173 7.87 10.34 3.57
CA VAL A 173 8.29 11.72 3.85
C VAL A 173 7.59 12.28 5.07
N THR A 174 6.27 12.12 5.17
CA THR A 174 5.48 12.65 6.28
C THR A 174 5.85 11.96 7.58
N THR A 175 5.89 10.62 7.58
CA THR A 175 6.26 9.86 8.78
C THR A 175 7.66 10.22 9.25
N HIS A 176 8.62 10.32 8.34
CA HIS A 176 9.99 10.68 8.68
C HIS A 176 10.08 12.08 9.29
N HIS A 177 9.52 13.10 8.65
CA HIS A 177 9.61 14.49 9.13
C HIS A 177 8.84 14.69 10.43
N THR A 178 7.66 14.09 10.57
CA THR A 178 6.90 14.14 11.83
C THR A 178 7.67 13.44 12.95
N LEU A 179 8.22 12.24 12.69
CA LEU A 179 9.00 11.51 13.69
C LEU A 179 10.24 12.31 14.12
N LEU A 180 10.96 12.92 13.17
CA LEU A 180 12.12 13.73 13.45
C LEU A 180 11.76 14.95 14.31
N ALA A 181 10.70 15.68 13.93
CA ALA A 181 10.23 16.85 14.70
C ALA A 181 9.77 16.49 16.11
N GLU A 182 9.06 15.37 16.30
CA GLU A 182 8.66 14.90 17.62
C GLU A 182 9.86 14.38 18.44
N ALA A 183 10.84 13.75 17.79
CA ALA A 183 12.08 13.34 18.44
C ALA A 183 12.89 14.56 18.91
N GLU A 184 13.01 15.60 18.09
CA GLU A 184 13.66 16.87 18.47
C GLU A 184 13.02 17.47 19.73
N LYS A 185 11.68 17.58 19.76
CA LYS A 185 10.94 18.04 20.94
C LYS A 185 11.18 17.19 22.17
N LEU A 186 11.24 15.86 22.01
CA LEU A 186 11.52 14.93 23.10
C LEU A 186 12.92 15.18 23.67
N PHE A 187 13.93 15.37 22.81
CA PHE A 187 15.30 15.62 23.24
C PHE A 187 15.55 17.02 23.80
N ASP A 188 14.78 18.02 23.36
CA ASP A 188 14.83 19.39 23.88
C ASP A 188 14.13 19.52 25.24
N GLY A 189 13.08 18.73 25.48
CA GLY A 189 12.32 18.74 26.74
C GLY A 189 12.86 17.83 27.85
N LEU A 190 13.85 16.99 27.57
CA LEU A 190 14.42 16.04 28.53
C LEU A 190 15.78 16.50 29.07
N GLU A 191 16.07 16.20 30.34
CA GLU A 191 17.44 16.11 30.85
C GLU A 191 18.15 14.91 30.19
N SER A 192 18.47 15.06 28.90
CA SER A 192 18.99 13.99 28.05
C SER A 192 20.48 13.73 28.25
N GLY A 193 21.15 14.45 29.17
CA GLY A 193 22.59 14.34 29.42
C GLY A 193 23.03 12.92 29.78
N ALA A 194 22.36 12.28 30.74
CA ALA A 194 22.68 10.91 31.16
C ALA A 194 22.41 9.87 30.05
N PHE A 195 21.35 10.06 29.28
CA PHE A 195 21.03 9.20 28.13
C PHE A 195 22.08 9.34 27.02
N ARG A 196 22.45 10.58 26.65
CA ARG A 196 23.50 10.86 25.66
C ARG A 196 24.87 10.30 26.08
N ALA A 197 25.23 10.42 27.36
CA ALA A 197 26.46 9.83 27.90
C ALA A 197 26.45 8.29 27.87
N SER A 198 25.30 7.66 28.08
CA SER A 198 25.18 6.20 27.97
C SER A 198 25.22 5.72 26.51
N LEU A 199 24.69 6.51 25.58
CA LEU A 199 24.76 6.22 24.15
C LEU A 199 26.20 6.24 23.60
N SER A 200 27.05 7.17 24.05
CA SER A 200 28.44 7.19 23.61
C SER A 200 29.19 5.92 24.02
N GLY A 201 28.96 5.43 25.25
CA GLY A 201 29.51 4.15 25.70
C GLY A 201 29.03 2.96 24.86
N LEU A 202 27.73 2.92 24.52
CA LEU A 202 27.18 1.90 23.62
C LEU A 202 27.81 1.96 22.23
N PHE A 203 27.97 3.15 21.65
CA PHE A 203 28.52 3.34 20.31
C PHE A 203 29.99 2.97 20.23
N SER A 204 30.79 3.29 21.26
CA SER A 204 32.18 2.83 21.37
C SER A 204 32.23 1.32 21.39
N ARG A 205 31.43 0.67 22.24
CA ARG A 205 31.38 -0.80 22.32
C ARG A 205 31.01 -1.43 20.98
N ILE A 206 30.04 -0.89 20.25
CA ILE A 206 29.66 -1.40 18.92
C ILE A 206 30.82 -1.26 17.91
N SER A 207 31.57 -0.16 17.98
CA SER A 207 32.76 0.06 17.15
C SER A 207 33.82 -1.00 17.46
N ASP A 208 34.15 -1.14 18.75
CA ASP A 208 35.14 -2.09 19.23
C ASP A 208 34.74 -3.54 18.92
N ASP A 209 33.47 -3.92 19.13
CA ASP A 209 32.97 -5.26 18.85
C ASP A 209 33.08 -5.61 17.36
N LEU A 210 32.78 -4.66 16.45
CA LEU A 210 32.94 -4.88 15.01
C LEU A 210 34.42 -4.97 14.63
N CYS A 211 35.24 -4.05 15.11
CA CYS A 211 36.69 -4.07 14.88
C CYS A 211 37.31 -5.37 15.41
N ASN A 212 36.77 -5.92 16.50
CA ASN A 212 37.25 -7.18 17.06
C ASN A 212 36.55 -8.43 16.49
N ASP A 213 35.65 -8.29 15.51
CA ASP A 213 34.97 -9.41 14.87
C ASP A 213 35.90 -10.05 13.82
N VAL A 214 36.55 -11.14 14.22
CA VAL A 214 37.47 -11.92 13.36
C VAL A 214 36.81 -12.33 12.05
N SER A 215 35.54 -12.74 12.08
CA SER A 215 34.84 -13.21 10.87
C SER A 215 34.58 -12.07 9.91
N TYR A 216 34.21 -10.90 10.42
CA TYR A 216 33.98 -9.72 9.61
C TYR A 216 35.29 -9.09 9.11
N MET A 217 36.34 -9.01 9.91
CA MET A 217 37.60 -8.36 9.51
C MET A 217 38.46 -9.22 8.58
N LEU A 218 38.29 -10.55 8.60
CA LEU A 218 38.97 -11.45 7.66
C LEU A 218 38.65 -11.13 6.20
N GLN A 219 37.48 -10.57 5.90
CA GLN A 219 37.12 -10.18 4.53
C GLN A 219 38.00 -9.05 3.96
N TYR A 220 38.68 -8.31 4.85
CA TYR A 220 39.66 -7.28 4.52
C TYR A 220 41.11 -7.75 4.70
N GLY A 221 41.33 -9.04 4.97
CA GLY A 221 42.66 -9.63 5.18
C GLY A 221 43.33 -9.22 6.49
N LEU A 222 42.56 -8.74 7.48
CA LEU A 222 43.10 -8.24 8.74
C LEU A 222 42.95 -9.27 9.86
N ASP A 223 44.06 -9.51 10.56
CA ASP A 223 44.09 -10.35 11.75
C ASP A 223 43.89 -9.48 13.01
N VAL A 224 42.68 -9.55 13.54
CA VAL A 224 42.27 -8.84 14.76
C VAL A 224 43.16 -9.18 15.96
N SER A 225 43.73 -10.38 16.03
CA SER A 225 44.58 -10.78 17.17
C SER A 225 45.88 -9.99 17.23
N SER A 226 46.33 -9.44 16.10
CA SER A 226 47.54 -8.63 16.00
C SER A 226 47.32 -7.17 16.41
N GLN A 227 46.12 -6.62 16.20
CA GLN A 227 45.75 -5.25 16.53
C GLN A 227 44.26 -5.17 16.90
N PRO A 228 43.90 -5.21 18.19
CA PRO A 228 42.52 -5.11 18.62
C PRO A 228 41.99 -3.66 18.55
N GLY A 229 40.69 -3.52 18.30
CA GLY A 229 39.95 -2.25 18.36
C GLY A 229 40.17 -1.33 17.15
N GLU A 230 39.93 -0.04 17.33
CA GLU A 230 39.93 0.94 16.23
C GLU A 230 41.30 1.16 15.56
N GLY A 231 42.39 0.62 16.13
CA GLY A 231 43.72 0.64 15.49
C GLY A 231 43.75 -0.03 14.11
N ILE A 232 42.81 -0.93 13.82
CA ILE A 232 42.64 -1.61 12.54
C ILE A 232 42.44 -0.64 11.38
N PHE A 233 41.89 0.56 11.62
CA PHE A 233 41.68 1.57 10.59
C PHE A 233 42.96 2.06 9.91
N THR A 234 44.14 1.92 10.52
CA THR A 234 45.40 2.32 9.88
C THR A 234 45.84 1.37 8.76
N HIS A 235 45.25 0.17 8.69
CA HIS A 235 45.59 -0.85 7.68
C HIS A 235 44.52 -1.01 6.61
N LEU A 236 43.38 -0.34 6.77
CA LEU A 236 42.32 -0.27 5.77
C LEU A 236 42.65 0.82 4.76
N ASN A 237 42.43 0.55 3.47
CA ASN A 237 42.42 1.64 2.49
C ASN A 237 41.14 2.49 2.64
N ASP A 238 41.09 3.65 1.98
CA ASP A 238 39.96 4.60 2.11
C ASP A 238 38.58 3.97 1.83
N ARG A 239 38.51 3.05 0.85
CA ARG A 239 37.25 2.40 0.47
C ARG A 239 36.81 1.38 1.51
N GLU A 240 37.74 0.60 2.05
CA GLU A 240 37.47 -0.37 3.10
C GLU A 240 37.16 0.32 4.42
N GLY A 241 37.91 1.37 4.77
CA GLY A 241 37.64 2.23 5.93
C GLY A 241 36.26 2.86 5.85
N PHE A 242 35.82 3.30 4.67
CA PHE A 242 34.45 3.77 4.46
C PHE A 242 33.41 2.66 4.69
N ALA A 243 33.64 1.47 4.15
CA ALA A 243 32.72 0.33 4.31
C ALA A 243 32.57 -0.09 5.78
N VAL A 244 33.68 -0.19 6.51
CA VAL A 244 33.67 -0.52 7.95
C VAL A 244 32.95 0.58 8.75
N ARG A 245 33.28 1.86 8.53
CA ARG A 245 32.59 2.98 9.20
C ARG A 245 31.09 3.05 8.86
N HIS A 246 30.70 2.63 7.67
CA HIS A 246 29.30 2.54 7.28
C HIS A 246 28.58 1.41 8.03
N GLU A 247 29.21 0.24 8.16
CA GLU A 247 28.65 -0.89 8.93
C GLU A 247 28.55 -0.56 10.44
N ILE A 248 29.54 0.12 11.02
CA ILE A 248 29.48 0.62 12.40
C ILE A 248 28.24 1.50 12.58
N ARG A 249 28.06 2.50 11.70
CA ARG A 249 26.89 3.39 11.73
C ARG A 249 25.58 2.61 11.58
N LYS A 250 25.53 1.63 10.68
CA LYS A 250 24.36 0.74 10.48
C LYS A 250 23.97 0.04 11.78
N ARG A 251 24.95 -0.54 12.50
CA ARG A 251 24.72 -1.23 13.79
C ARG A 251 24.34 -0.27 14.91
N GLN A 252 24.93 0.94 14.94
CA GLN A 252 24.56 1.98 15.91
C GLN A 252 23.10 2.43 15.74
N TYR A 253 22.65 2.67 14.49
CA TYR A 253 21.26 3.01 14.23
C TYR A 253 20.29 1.86 14.56
N ALA A 254 20.67 0.62 14.26
CA ALA A 254 19.86 -0.55 14.63
C ALA A 254 19.69 -0.67 16.15
N ALA A 255 20.77 -0.48 16.92
CA ALA A 255 20.73 -0.52 18.38
C ALA A 255 19.83 0.57 18.98
N LEU A 256 19.88 1.80 18.42
CA LEU A 256 18.94 2.87 18.80
C LEU A 256 17.49 2.49 18.51
N GLY A 257 17.22 1.94 17.32
CA GLY A 257 15.90 1.49 16.92
C GLY A 257 15.34 0.41 17.83
N GLU A 258 16.17 -0.56 18.23
CA GLU A 258 15.81 -1.61 19.19
C GLU A 258 15.43 -1.02 20.55
N LEU A 259 16.23 -0.08 21.09
CA LEU A 259 15.93 0.58 22.36
C LEU A 259 14.59 1.33 22.33
N VAL A 260 14.33 2.09 21.27
CA VAL A 260 13.06 2.83 21.12
C VAL A 260 11.89 1.85 20.97
N TRP A 261 12.04 0.79 20.17
CA TRP A 261 11.01 -0.21 19.95
C TRP A 261 10.59 -0.91 21.25
N HIS A 262 11.54 -1.18 22.15
CA HIS A 262 11.24 -1.77 23.47
C HIS A 262 10.39 -0.89 24.36
N LEU A 263 10.44 0.44 24.17
CA LEU A 263 9.72 1.41 24.96
C LEU A 263 8.36 1.78 24.34
N LEU A 264 8.10 1.40 23.09
CA LEU A 264 6.84 1.71 22.42
C LEU A 264 5.66 0.95 23.05
N PRO A 265 4.54 1.63 23.34
CA PRO A 265 3.32 0.96 23.78
C PRO A 265 2.79 0.04 22.66
N LYS A 266 2.34 -1.16 23.04
CA LYS A 266 1.87 -2.20 22.09
C LYS A 266 0.46 -1.97 21.54
N THR A 267 -0.07 -0.76 21.69
CA THR A 267 -1.41 -0.38 21.21
C THR A 267 -1.37 -0.03 19.73
N ALA A 268 -2.44 -0.37 19.00
CA ALA A 268 -2.54 -0.04 17.58
C ALA A 268 -2.64 1.47 17.37
N THR A 269 -1.72 2.04 16.59
CA THR A 269 -1.77 3.44 16.17
C THR A 269 -2.62 3.57 14.90
N GLU A 270 -3.54 4.52 14.89
CA GLU A 270 -4.37 4.81 13.71
C GLU A 270 -3.56 5.54 12.63
N GLN A 271 -3.70 5.14 11.37
CA GLN A 271 -3.11 5.85 10.25
C GLN A 271 -3.96 7.05 9.84
N PRO A 272 -3.35 8.20 9.49
CA PRO A 272 -4.09 9.37 9.01
C PRO A 272 -4.94 9.04 7.78
N THR A 273 -6.22 9.44 7.78
CA THR A 273 -7.17 9.19 6.68
C THR A 273 -6.67 9.69 5.33
N ALA A 274 -5.89 10.79 5.31
CA ALA A 274 -5.33 11.35 4.08
C ALA A 274 -4.32 10.43 3.37
N LEU A 275 -3.70 9.51 4.10
CA LEU A 275 -2.69 8.56 3.60
C LEU A 275 -3.28 7.15 3.36
N GLN A 276 -4.60 7.03 3.30
CA GLN A 276 -5.24 5.78 2.92
C GLN A 276 -5.19 5.54 1.41
N GLY A 277 -5.00 4.28 1.05
CA GLY A 277 -5.05 3.81 -0.34
C GLY A 277 -6.48 3.75 -0.87
N ILE A 278 -6.60 3.67 -2.19
CA ILE A 278 -7.88 3.50 -2.90
C ILE A 278 -7.90 2.09 -3.50
N ALA A 279 -8.98 1.35 -3.24
CA ALA A 279 -9.19 0.01 -3.78
C ALA A 279 -9.56 0.09 -5.28
N PRO A 280 -9.11 -0.88 -6.10
CA PRO A 280 -9.49 -0.96 -7.51
C PRO A 280 -10.99 -1.16 -7.70
N LEU A 281 -11.51 -0.74 -8.84
CA LEU A 281 -12.74 -1.31 -9.40
C LEU A 281 -12.47 -2.65 -10.08
N ASP A 282 -13.51 -3.48 -10.17
CA ASP A 282 -13.46 -4.78 -10.87
C ASP A 282 -13.17 -4.65 -12.37
N CYS A 283 -13.48 -3.49 -12.96
CA CYS A 283 -13.20 -3.19 -14.37
C CYS A 283 -11.77 -2.69 -14.62
N GLU A 284 -10.98 -2.41 -13.57
CA GLU A 284 -9.58 -2.01 -13.72
C GLU A 284 -8.69 -3.20 -14.09
N ALA A 285 -7.63 -2.92 -14.84
CA ALA A 285 -6.67 -3.95 -15.21
C ALA A 285 -5.86 -4.42 -13.99
N ASN A 286 -5.56 -5.72 -13.95
CA ASN A 286 -4.65 -6.28 -12.96
C ASN A 286 -3.20 -6.01 -13.35
N GLY A 287 -2.31 -5.85 -12.37
CA GLY A 287 -0.89 -5.47 -12.60
C GLY A 287 -0.08 -6.42 -13.50
N LYS A 288 -0.62 -7.60 -13.84
CA LYS A 288 0.01 -8.60 -14.71
C LYS A 288 -0.61 -8.70 -16.12
N GLU A 289 -1.73 -8.03 -16.37
CA GLU A 289 -2.55 -8.23 -17.58
C GLU A 289 -1.84 -7.79 -18.87
N TRP A 290 -1.00 -6.75 -18.79
CA TRP A 290 -0.39 -6.12 -19.97
C TRP A 290 1.14 -6.25 -20.05
N GLY A 291 1.73 -7.12 -19.21
CA GLY A 291 3.17 -7.42 -19.23
C GLY A 291 4.07 -6.20 -18.97
N SER A 292 5.13 -6.05 -19.77
CA SER A 292 6.17 -5.04 -19.56
C SER A 292 5.71 -3.61 -19.92
N SER A 293 6.46 -2.60 -19.49
CA SER A 293 6.21 -1.19 -19.85
C SER A 293 6.27 -0.95 -21.37
N LEU A 294 7.14 -1.68 -22.07
CA LEU A 294 7.24 -1.63 -23.54
C LEU A 294 6.00 -2.22 -24.22
N ALA A 295 5.51 -3.37 -23.73
CA ALA A 295 4.30 -3.99 -24.24
C ALA A 295 3.08 -3.07 -24.06
N ARG A 296 2.95 -2.44 -22.88
CA ARG A 296 1.90 -1.44 -22.60
C ARG A 296 1.95 -0.25 -23.55
N ARG A 297 3.13 0.33 -23.79
CA ARG A 297 3.28 1.46 -24.72
C ARG A 297 2.93 1.09 -26.15
N ARG A 298 3.40 -0.07 -26.61
CA ARG A 298 3.07 -0.57 -27.94
C ARG A 298 1.56 -0.76 -28.08
N ARG A 299 0.90 -1.39 -27.11
CA ARG A 299 -0.53 -1.62 -27.13
C ARG A 299 -1.34 -0.33 -27.10
N MET A 300 -0.95 0.66 -26.31
CA MET A 300 -1.59 1.99 -26.33
C MET A 300 -1.51 2.63 -27.71
N LYS A 301 -0.35 2.54 -28.38
CA LYS A 301 -0.18 3.09 -29.74
C LYS A 301 -1.06 2.36 -30.75
N GLU A 302 -1.10 1.03 -30.70
CA GLU A 302 -1.97 0.21 -31.54
C GLU A 302 -3.46 0.58 -31.34
N LEU A 303 -3.90 0.81 -30.10
CA LEU A 303 -5.27 1.25 -29.81
C LEU A 303 -5.54 2.68 -30.32
N GLU A 304 -4.58 3.59 -30.20
CA GLU A 304 -4.73 4.94 -30.77
C GLU A 304 -4.80 4.94 -32.30
N GLU A 305 -4.17 3.97 -32.97
CA GLU A 305 -4.24 3.80 -34.42
C GLU A 305 -5.57 3.17 -34.88
N THR A 306 -6.22 2.35 -34.05
CA THR A 306 -7.51 1.72 -34.38
C THR A 306 -8.73 2.56 -33.98
N MET A 307 -8.57 3.51 -33.05
CA MET A 307 -9.65 4.35 -32.58
C MET A 307 -9.82 5.60 -33.46
N GLU A 308 -10.99 5.78 -34.07
CA GLU A 308 -11.35 7.00 -34.81
C GLU A 308 -11.37 8.25 -33.91
N TYR A 309 -11.67 8.06 -32.63
CA TYR A 309 -11.68 9.11 -31.60
C TYR A 309 -10.83 8.70 -30.40
N VAL A 310 -9.83 9.52 -30.09
CA VAL A 310 -8.99 9.37 -28.89
C VAL A 310 -9.42 10.39 -27.84
N PRO A 311 -9.95 9.96 -26.66
CA PRO A 311 -10.38 10.87 -25.62
C PRO A 311 -9.29 11.86 -25.21
N GLY A 312 -9.55 13.17 -25.37
CA GLY A 312 -8.65 14.25 -24.97
C GLY A 312 -7.66 14.75 -26.04
N LYS A 313 -7.64 14.15 -27.24
CA LYS A 313 -7.04 14.78 -28.43
C LYS A 313 -8.18 15.41 -29.23
N THR A 314 -8.27 16.73 -29.25
CA THR A 314 -9.17 17.45 -30.18
C THR A 314 -8.77 17.08 -31.60
N GLN A 315 -9.69 16.51 -32.38
CA GLN A 315 -9.50 16.34 -33.82
C GLN A 315 -9.30 17.73 -34.42
N GLN A 316 -8.13 17.95 -35.04
CA GLN A 316 -7.92 19.07 -35.95
C GLN A 316 -8.50 18.72 -37.31
#